data_AF-A0A3D0JFE2-F1
#
_entry.id   AF-A0A3D0JFE2-F1
#
_cell.length_a   1.000
_cell.length_b   1.000
_cell.length_c   1.000
_cell.angle_alpha   90.00
_cell.angle_beta   90.00
_cell.angle_gamma   90.00
#
_symmetry.space_group_name_H-M   'P 1'
#
loop_
_entity.id
_entity.type
_entity.pdbx_description
1 polymer ?
#
loop_
_entity_poly.entity_id
_entity_poly.type
_entity_poly.pdbx_seq_one_letter_code
_entity_poly.pdbx_strand_id
1 'polypeptide(L)'
;MSKIADLNQYVQEHIKEAISKGWIVPYFQPIVRSLTGEISCFEALARWNDPIYGFLTPDIFIPPLEKNGDIYLLDMAILERICKIYKEQSAKSFDFIPVSFNLSRVDLGIKDIHEQINAICDKYEIPHDMIHIEITESASYEIGTAMEEHIQWFHRDGYKVWMDDFGNGFSTFNTMQTFSFDVIKLDMMFLRNFNKKAEIILDSIIKMAKSLGIGTVCEGVETMEHAKFLSEIGCERVQGWYYGRPQPSEIAKGLKHDAEHNYETSEEQNYWDKISSVNLLSGTPEMIVEYSDHKWNIITLNKFMYKAFKEIHPEEKLEILNKPLEYGHTLYRIIDELFEQVSITKENHKIDYIDNGFLVLLEAYYLASLDNKTALKVTLRNIYTELEYKRNTMLENGLVGLYSQFELVNLISPDRDASMQIYSNASFKKVYGQVSLATGIQEFTKSEVYVDDRERYIKFMDMSTLEARYEDEEINYLGEPFRLRDKKGGFRWKMVTLLKVQSGNERQYLYEIQRLDRKNREIFNVKYGKEIL
;
A
#
# COMPACT_ATOMS: atom_id res chain seq x y z
N MET A 1 -46.23 12.23 10.69
CA MET A 1 -46.03 11.17 11.70
C MET A 1 -47.03 10.01 11.55
N SER A 2 -48.33 10.19 11.25
CA SER A 2 -49.25 9.03 11.15
C SER A 2 -48.95 8.09 9.97
N LYS A 3 -48.81 8.60 8.73
CA LYS A 3 -48.58 7.75 7.54
C LYS A 3 -47.36 6.83 7.57
N ILE A 4 -46.26 7.23 8.24
CA ILE A 4 -45.05 6.40 8.33
C ILE A 4 -45.22 5.32 9.40
N ALA A 5 -45.86 5.65 10.53
CA ALA A 5 -46.20 4.66 11.54
C ALA A 5 -47.19 3.61 10.98
N ASP A 6 -48.17 4.06 10.19
CA ASP A 6 -49.14 3.20 9.52
C ASP A 6 -48.45 2.24 8.52
N LEU A 7 -47.45 2.73 7.77
CA LEU A 7 -46.69 1.90 6.82
C LEU A 7 -45.77 0.89 7.53
N ASN A 8 -45.10 1.28 8.61
CA ASN A 8 -44.26 0.38 9.40
C ASN A 8 -45.08 -0.76 10.00
N GLN A 9 -46.26 -0.44 10.56
CA GLN A 9 -47.18 -1.44 11.09
C GLN A 9 -47.70 -2.35 9.97
N TYR A 10 -48.07 -1.79 8.81
CA TYR A 10 -48.49 -2.56 7.65
C TYR A 10 -47.43 -3.59 7.23
N VAL A 11 -46.16 -3.18 7.13
CA VAL A 11 -45.03 -4.06 6.79
C VAL A 11 -44.93 -5.24 7.76
N GLN A 12 -45.00 -4.98 9.07
CA GLN A 12 -44.89 -6.02 10.10
C GLN A 12 -46.06 -7.01 10.03
N GLU A 13 -47.28 -6.52 9.80
CA GLU A 13 -48.48 -7.36 9.74
C GLU A 13 -48.55 -8.20 8.46
N HIS A 14 -47.99 -7.72 7.34
CA HIS A 14 -48.17 -8.31 6.01
C HIS A 14 -46.94 -9.07 5.48
N ILE A 15 -45.79 -9.08 6.18
CA ILE A 15 -44.57 -9.76 5.69
C ILE A 15 -44.81 -11.24 5.37
N LYS A 16 -45.51 -11.98 6.24
CA LYS A 16 -45.83 -13.41 6.03
C LYS A 16 -46.74 -13.61 4.82
N GLU A 17 -47.72 -12.73 4.65
CA GLU A 17 -48.58 -12.75 3.46
C GLU A 17 -47.75 -12.48 2.20
N ALA A 18 -46.94 -11.42 2.21
CA ALA A 18 -46.10 -11.02 1.09
C ALA A 18 -45.13 -12.13 0.64
N ILE A 19 -44.54 -12.85 1.60
CA ILE A 19 -43.72 -14.03 1.33
C ILE A 19 -44.56 -15.11 0.64
N SER A 20 -45.69 -15.51 1.25
CA SER A 20 -46.55 -16.58 0.72
C SER A 20 -47.13 -16.28 -0.66
N LYS A 21 -47.39 -15.01 -0.95
CA LYS A 21 -47.98 -14.53 -2.21
C LYS A 21 -46.96 -14.23 -3.29
N GLY A 22 -45.66 -14.36 -3.02
CA GLY A 22 -44.64 -14.12 -4.04
C GLY A 22 -44.23 -12.64 -4.19
N TRP A 23 -44.66 -11.73 -3.33
CA TRP A 23 -44.44 -10.28 -3.51
C TRP A 23 -43.00 -9.81 -3.21
N ILE A 24 -42.27 -10.56 -2.39
CA ILE A 24 -40.87 -10.28 -1.98
C ILE A 24 -39.85 -10.88 -2.95
N VAL A 25 -39.48 -10.19 -4.02
CA VAL A 25 -38.60 -10.77 -5.06
C VAL A 25 -37.14 -10.31 -4.93
N PRO A 26 -36.15 -11.17 -5.24
CA PRO A 26 -34.77 -10.75 -5.34
C PRO A 26 -34.53 -10.01 -6.66
N TYR A 27 -33.82 -8.88 -6.57
CA TYR A 27 -33.21 -8.21 -7.71
C TYR A 27 -31.71 -8.45 -7.64
N PHE A 28 -31.09 -8.78 -8.76
CA PHE A 28 -29.68 -9.13 -8.82
C PHE A 28 -28.87 -7.96 -9.36
N GLN A 29 -27.80 -7.59 -8.65
CA GLN A 29 -26.85 -6.58 -9.10
C GLN A 29 -25.49 -7.23 -9.36
N PRO A 30 -24.88 -7.04 -10.54
CA PRO A 30 -23.60 -7.68 -10.87
C PRO A 30 -22.45 -7.10 -10.04
N ILE A 31 -21.62 -7.99 -9.52
CA ILE A 31 -20.32 -7.70 -8.93
C ILE A 31 -19.27 -8.20 -9.92
N VAL A 32 -18.39 -7.30 -10.33
CA VAL A 32 -17.49 -7.47 -11.47
C VAL A 32 -16.04 -7.55 -11.01
N ARG A 33 -15.24 -8.42 -11.62
CA ARG A 33 -13.80 -8.48 -11.42
C ARG A 33 -13.13 -7.24 -11.98
N SER A 34 -12.35 -6.54 -11.16
CA SER A 34 -11.76 -5.25 -11.57
C SER A 34 -10.69 -5.38 -12.66
N LEU A 35 -10.06 -6.55 -12.78
CA LEU A 35 -8.99 -6.82 -13.74
C LEU A 35 -9.52 -7.22 -15.13
N THR A 36 -10.59 -8.04 -15.18
CA THR A 36 -11.13 -8.56 -16.45
C THR A 36 -12.36 -7.81 -16.93
N GLY A 37 -13.15 -7.23 -16.01
CA GLY A 37 -14.45 -6.65 -16.31
C GLY A 37 -15.57 -7.69 -16.41
N GLU A 38 -15.31 -8.95 -16.08
CA GLU A 38 -16.30 -10.04 -16.11
C GLU A 38 -17.08 -10.12 -14.79
N ILE A 39 -18.33 -10.57 -14.87
CA ILE A 39 -19.18 -10.78 -13.69
C ILE A 39 -18.62 -11.95 -12.88
N SER A 40 -18.24 -11.67 -11.64
CA SER A 40 -17.73 -12.66 -10.70
C SER A 40 -18.84 -13.27 -9.84
N CYS A 41 -19.81 -12.45 -9.43
CA CYS A 41 -20.98 -12.88 -8.65
C CYS A 41 -22.10 -11.84 -8.76
N PHE A 42 -23.25 -12.13 -8.15
CA PHE A 42 -24.35 -11.17 -8.03
C PHE A 42 -24.70 -10.92 -6.57
N GLU A 43 -25.12 -9.71 -6.23
CA GLU A 43 -25.80 -9.45 -4.96
C GLU A 43 -27.31 -9.53 -5.14
N ALA A 44 -27.98 -10.29 -4.28
CA ALA A 44 -29.42 -10.40 -4.23
C ALA A 44 -30.02 -9.36 -3.26
N LEU A 45 -30.67 -8.37 -3.84
CA LEU A 45 -31.30 -7.27 -3.13
C LEU A 45 -32.82 -7.46 -3.06
N ALA A 46 -33.37 -7.52 -1.85
CA ALA A 46 -34.80 -7.68 -1.64
C ALA A 46 -35.59 -6.50 -2.23
N ARG A 47 -36.71 -6.80 -2.92
CA ARG A 47 -37.71 -5.81 -3.36
C ARG A 47 -39.10 -6.32 -3.04
N TRP A 48 -39.98 -5.42 -2.59
CA TRP A 48 -41.35 -5.78 -2.27
C TRP A 48 -42.30 -5.12 -3.26
N ASN A 49 -42.91 -5.94 -4.12
CA ASN A 49 -43.95 -5.55 -5.07
C ASN A 49 -45.32 -5.67 -4.42
N ASP A 50 -45.69 -4.68 -3.60
CA ASP A 50 -46.91 -4.69 -2.81
C ASP A 50 -48.14 -4.31 -3.67
N PRO A 51 -49.28 -5.03 -3.55
CA PRO A 51 -50.48 -4.71 -4.33
C PRO A 51 -51.17 -3.40 -3.92
N ILE A 52 -50.92 -2.89 -2.71
CA ILE A 52 -51.56 -1.68 -2.17
C ILE A 52 -50.62 -0.48 -2.31
N TYR A 53 -49.36 -0.62 -1.88
CA TYR A 53 -48.37 0.46 -1.84
C TYR A 53 -47.43 0.48 -3.05
N GLY A 54 -47.51 -0.51 -3.94
CA GLY A 54 -46.66 -0.61 -5.12
C GLY A 54 -45.24 -1.07 -4.76
N PHE A 55 -44.24 -0.51 -5.45
CA PHE A 55 -42.85 -0.89 -5.25
C PHE A 55 -42.26 -0.27 -3.98
N LEU A 56 -41.99 -1.09 -2.98
CA LEU A 56 -41.34 -0.68 -1.74
C LEU A 56 -39.83 -1.01 -1.80
N THR A 57 -39.00 -0.03 -1.42
CA THR A 57 -37.54 -0.18 -1.33
C THR A 57 -37.12 -0.71 0.06
N PRO A 58 -35.94 -1.35 0.17
CA PRO A 58 -35.41 -1.87 1.43
C PRO A 58 -35.48 -0.89 2.61
N ASP A 59 -35.11 0.37 2.40
CA ASP A 59 -35.13 1.42 3.43
C ASP A 59 -36.51 1.62 4.11
N ILE A 60 -37.58 1.19 3.45
CA ILE A 60 -38.95 1.30 3.95
C ILE A 60 -39.29 0.10 4.85
N PHE A 61 -38.94 -1.12 4.43
CA PHE A 61 -39.43 -2.33 5.10
C PHE A 61 -38.39 -3.04 5.98
N ILE A 62 -37.08 -2.85 5.77
CA ILE A 62 -36.04 -3.46 6.62
C ILE A 62 -36.09 -2.90 8.05
N PRO A 63 -36.05 -1.56 8.29
CA PRO A 63 -36.02 -1.02 9.65
C PRO A 63 -37.18 -1.47 10.56
N PRO A 64 -38.45 -1.52 10.11
CA PRO A 64 -39.53 -2.03 10.95
C PRO A 64 -39.45 -3.55 11.19
N LEU A 65 -38.91 -4.34 10.25
CA LEU A 65 -38.73 -5.78 10.44
C LEU A 65 -37.61 -6.09 11.44
N GLU A 66 -36.47 -5.40 11.35
CA GLU A 66 -35.37 -5.53 12.31
C GLU A 66 -35.82 -5.17 13.72
N LYS A 67 -36.56 -4.06 13.86
CA LYS A 67 -37.09 -3.60 15.16
C LYS A 67 -38.01 -4.62 15.83
N ASN A 68 -38.73 -5.43 15.05
CA ASN A 68 -39.64 -6.46 15.57
C ASN A 68 -39.00 -7.86 15.66
N GLY A 69 -37.76 -8.02 15.18
CA GLY A 69 -37.10 -9.32 15.07
C GLY A 69 -37.70 -10.24 14.01
N ASP A 70 -38.42 -9.70 13.03
CA ASP A 70 -39.05 -10.46 11.93
C ASP A 70 -38.19 -10.45 10.65
N ILE A 71 -37.00 -9.83 10.68
CA ILE A 71 -36.12 -9.70 9.51
C ILE A 71 -35.65 -11.07 8.98
N TYR A 72 -35.39 -12.07 9.84
CA TYR A 72 -35.12 -13.44 9.41
C TYR A 72 -36.16 -14.03 8.44
N LEU A 73 -37.44 -13.62 8.53
CA LEU A 73 -38.47 -14.08 7.61
C LEU A 73 -38.19 -13.60 6.19
N LEU A 74 -37.73 -12.35 6.06
CA LEU A 74 -37.33 -11.76 4.79
C LEU A 74 -36.07 -12.48 4.25
N ASP A 75 -35.05 -12.63 5.09
CA ASP A 75 -33.74 -13.14 4.68
C ASP A 75 -33.85 -14.60 4.23
N MET A 76 -34.57 -15.45 4.98
CA MET A 76 -34.85 -16.84 4.58
C MET A 76 -35.71 -16.93 3.32
N ALA A 77 -36.69 -16.03 3.16
CA ALA A 77 -37.52 -16.00 1.96
C ALA A 77 -36.73 -15.58 0.71
N ILE A 78 -35.76 -14.68 0.85
CA ILE A 78 -34.85 -14.30 -0.24
C ILE A 78 -33.92 -15.46 -0.58
N LEU A 79 -33.28 -16.08 0.42
CA LEU A 79 -32.42 -17.26 0.22
C LEU A 79 -33.16 -18.40 -0.48
N GLU A 80 -34.38 -18.74 -0.03
CA GLU A 80 -35.18 -19.78 -0.66
C GLU A 80 -35.52 -19.44 -2.12
N ARG A 81 -35.78 -18.16 -2.43
CA ARG A 81 -36.03 -17.73 -3.82
C ARG A 81 -34.79 -17.81 -4.69
N ILE A 82 -33.62 -17.46 -4.16
CA ILE A 82 -32.33 -17.62 -4.87
C ILE A 82 -32.11 -19.10 -5.19
N CYS A 83 -32.22 -19.97 -4.19
CA CYS A 83 -32.04 -21.42 -4.36
C CYS A 83 -33.03 -22.03 -5.35
N LYS A 84 -34.29 -21.57 -5.32
CA LYS A 84 -35.30 -21.97 -6.30
C LYS A 84 -34.95 -21.53 -7.72
N ILE A 85 -34.51 -20.27 -7.90
CA ILE A 85 -34.08 -19.76 -9.21
C ILE A 85 -32.91 -20.59 -9.76
N TYR A 86 -31.93 -20.90 -8.91
CA TYR A 86 -30.83 -21.79 -9.27
C TYR A 86 -31.30 -23.19 -9.68
N LYS A 87 -32.22 -23.81 -8.93
CA LYS A 87 -32.75 -25.14 -9.28
C LYS A 87 -33.48 -25.14 -10.62
N GLU A 88 -34.23 -24.08 -10.92
CA GLU A 88 -34.90 -23.89 -12.21
C GLU A 88 -33.91 -23.69 -13.37
N GLN A 89 -32.70 -23.21 -13.08
CA GLN A 89 -31.64 -22.96 -14.07
C GLN A 89 -30.71 -24.16 -14.27
N SER A 90 -30.34 -24.90 -13.22
CA SER A 90 -29.45 -26.06 -13.31
C SER A 90 -30.05 -27.19 -14.16
N ALA A 91 -31.39 -27.29 -14.19
CA ALA A 91 -32.12 -28.16 -15.12
C ALA A 91 -31.83 -27.87 -16.62
N LYS A 92 -31.18 -26.75 -16.93
CA LYS A 92 -30.81 -26.32 -18.29
C LYS A 92 -29.29 -26.41 -18.57
N SER A 93 -28.51 -27.10 -17.72
CA SER A 93 -27.06 -27.34 -17.90
C SER A 93 -26.18 -26.07 -17.88
N PHE A 94 -26.46 -25.14 -16.95
CA PHE A 94 -25.63 -23.95 -16.74
C PHE A 94 -24.79 -24.08 -15.47
N ASP A 95 -23.59 -23.50 -15.49
CA ASP A 95 -22.76 -23.32 -14.31
C ASP A 95 -23.40 -22.32 -13.33
N PHE A 96 -23.18 -22.54 -12.04
CA PHE A 96 -23.62 -21.61 -11.01
C PHE A 96 -22.66 -20.41 -10.96
N ILE A 97 -23.20 -19.21 -11.09
CA ILE A 97 -22.50 -17.96 -10.74
C ILE A 97 -22.87 -17.66 -9.28
N PRO A 98 -21.91 -17.47 -8.35
CA PRO A 98 -22.22 -17.23 -6.96
C PRO A 98 -23.15 -16.02 -6.74
N VAL A 99 -23.99 -16.11 -5.72
CA VAL A 99 -24.90 -15.04 -5.32
C VAL A 99 -24.68 -14.75 -3.84
N SER A 100 -24.50 -13.48 -3.52
CA SER A 100 -24.52 -13.01 -2.15
C SER A 100 -25.92 -12.60 -1.71
N PHE A 101 -26.27 -12.82 -0.44
CA PHE A 101 -27.49 -12.29 0.16
C PHE A 101 -27.19 -11.71 1.54
N ASN A 102 -28.00 -10.75 1.93
CA ASN A 102 -27.89 -10.08 3.22
C ASN A 102 -28.49 -10.94 4.33
N LEU A 103 -27.74 -11.10 5.43
CA LEU A 103 -28.20 -11.71 6.68
C LEU A 103 -28.06 -10.67 7.79
N SER A 104 -29.19 -10.23 8.35
CA SER A 104 -29.16 -9.26 9.44
C SER A 104 -28.44 -9.85 10.66
N ARG A 105 -27.64 -9.02 11.36
CA ARG A 105 -26.99 -9.43 12.62
C ARG A 105 -28.00 -9.89 13.68
N VAL A 106 -29.23 -9.39 13.63
CA VAL A 106 -30.33 -9.79 14.54
C VAL A 106 -30.64 -11.27 14.38
N ASP A 107 -30.47 -11.82 13.17
CA ASP A 107 -30.80 -13.21 12.86
C ASP A 107 -29.80 -14.20 13.43
N LEU A 108 -28.59 -13.77 13.75
CA LEU A 108 -27.61 -14.59 14.46
C LEU A 108 -28.06 -14.90 15.90
N GLY A 109 -28.93 -14.06 16.48
CA GLY A 109 -29.59 -14.36 17.75
C GLY A 109 -30.72 -15.38 17.64
N ILE A 110 -31.18 -15.71 16.42
CA ILE A 110 -32.24 -16.70 16.21
C ILE A 110 -31.66 -18.08 16.38
N LYS A 111 -32.36 -18.86 17.22
CA LYS A 111 -32.00 -20.26 17.44
C LYS A 111 -32.10 -21.04 16.12
N ASP A 112 -31.09 -21.85 15.85
CA ASP A 112 -31.03 -22.76 14.71
C ASP A 112 -31.01 -22.06 13.33
N ILE A 113 -30.52 -20.81 13.23
CA ILE A 113 -30.45 -20.06 11.96
C ILE A 113 -29.55 -20.74 10.92
N HIS A 114 -28.44 -21.33 11.38
CA HIS A 114 -27.50 -22.09 10.55
C HIS A 114 -28.17 -23.30 9.91
N GLU A 115 -28.88 -24.07 10.72
CA GLU A 115 -29.63 -25.25 10.28
C GLU A 115 -30.73 -24.86 9.28
N GLN A 116 -31.36 -23.69 9.44
CA GLN A 116 -32.36 -23.19 8.49
C GLN A 116 -31.74 -22.83 7.14
N ILE A 117 -30.62 -22.11 7.14
CA ILE A 117 -29.88 -21.76 5.92
C ILE A 117 -29.45 -23.03 5.17
N ASN A 118 -28.83 -23.97 5.88
CA ASN A 118 -28.43 -25.26 5.32
C ASN A 118 -29.62 -26.05 4.77
N ALA A 119 -30.71 -26.14 5.53
CA ALA A 119 -31.90 -26.86 5.09
C ALA A 119 -32.49 -26.27 3.80
N ILE A 120 -32.41 -24.96 3.59
CA ILE A 120 -32.84 -24.33 2.35
C ILE A 120 -31.90 -24.71 1.20
N CYS A 121 -30.59 -24.52 1.35
CA CYS A 121 -29.62 -24.88 0.31
C CYS A 121 -29.70 -26.37 -0.07
N ASP A 122 -29.72 -27.25 0.93
CA ASP A 122 -29.82 -28.71 0.77
C ASP A 122 -31.11 -29.13 0.07
N LYS A 123 -32.25 -28.51 0.42
CA LYS A 123 -33.56 -28.78 -0.22
C LYS A 123 -33.54 -28.57 -1.73
N TYR A 124 -32.75 -27.61 -2.21
CA TYR A 124 -32.62 -27.31 -3.64
C TYR A 124 -31.34 -27.89 -4.27
N GLU A 125 -30.52 -28.61 -3.48
CA GLU A 125 -29.23 -29.18 -3.90
C GLU A 125 -28.25 -28.12 -4.43
N ILE A 126 -28.17 -26.98 -3.73
CA ILE A 126 -27.26 -25.89 -4.08
C ILE A 126 -25.95 -26.06 -3.32
N PRO A 127 -24.78 -26.11 -4.01
CA PRO A 127 -23.50 -26.07 -3.34
C PRO A 127 -23.36 -24.81 -2.46
N HIS A 128 -22.95 -24.98 -1.21
CA HIS A 128 -22.92 -23.88 -0.23
C HIS A 128 -21.93 -22.76 -0.63
N ASP A 129 -20.88 -23.09 -1.37
CA ASP A 129 -19.89 -22.14 -1.89
C ASP A 129 -20.46 -21.22 -3.00
N MET A 130 -21.66 -21.51 -3.52
CA MET A 130 -22.38 -20.66 -4.47
C MET A 130 -23.26 -19.60 -3.78
N ILE A 131 -23.35 -19.63 -2.45
CA ILE A 131 -24.07 -18.65 -1.64
C ILE A 131 -23.06 -17.93 -0.74
N HIS A 132 -22.96 -16.62 -0.90
CA HIS A 132 -22.17 -15.79 0.01
C HIS A 132 -23.10 -15.10 1.01
N ILE A 133 -22.71 -15.05 2.27
CA ILE A 133 -23.51 -14.45 3.34
C ILE A 133 -22.91 -13.07 3.64
N GLU A 134 -23.68 -12.02 3.43
CA GLU A 134 -23.27 -10.65 3.76
C GLU A 134 -23.82 -10.25 5.12
N ILE A 135 -22.95 -9.78 6.01
CA ILE A 135 -23.30 -9.37 7.37
C ILE A 135 -22.86 -7.92 7.56
N THR A 136 -23.79 -7.04 7.95
CA THR A 136 -23.51 -5.61 8.15
C THR A 136 -22.66 -5.32 9.38
N GLU A 137 -21.94 -4.18 9.37
CA GLU A 137 -21.12 -3.72 10.51
C GLU A 137 -21.96 -3.27 11.72
N SER A 138 -23.14 -2.69 11.49
CA SER A 138 -23.76 -1.70 12.39
C SER A 138 -24.89 -2.24 13.29
N ALA A 139 -24.56 -3.02 14.34
CA ALA A 139 -25.40 -3.11 15.56
C ALA A 139 -24.67 -3.75 16.76
N SER A 140 -24.31 -2.92 17.75
CA SER A 140 -23.82 -3.19 19.13
C SER A 140 -22.66 -4.19 19.39
N TYR A 141 -21.80 -3.83 20.35
CA TYR A 141 -20.58 -4.55 20.77
C TYR A 141 -20.88 -5.83 21.59
N GLU A 142 -22.14 -6.05 21.99
CA GLU A 142 -22.52 -7.10 22.95
C GLU A 142 -22.56 -8.52 22.35
N ILE A 143 -22.45 -8.67 21.03
CA ILE A 143 -22.50 -9.97 20.31
C ILE A 143 -21.08 -10.41 19.84
N GLY A 144 -20.02 -9.73 20.27
CA GLY A 144 -18.66 -9.91 19.74
C GLY A 144 -18.12 -11.36 19.79
N THR A 145 -18.46 -12.15 20.82
CA THR A 145 -18.00 -13.54 20.91
C THR A 145 -18.84 -14.51 20.09
N ALA A 146 -20.14 -14.27 19.93
CA ALA A 146 -21.02 -15.16 19.17
C ALA A 146 -20.79 -15.00 17.65
N MET A 147 -20.54 -13.78 17.16
CA MET A 147 -20.36 -13.53 15.73
C MET A 147 -19.27 -14.40 15.09
N GLU A 148 -18.09 -14.48 15.71
CA GLU A 148 -16.99 -15.29 15.18
C GLU A 148 -17.35 -16.79 15.16
N GLU A 149 -18.11 -17.28 16.14
CA GLU A 149 -18.60 -18.67 16.13
C GLU A 149 -19.53 -18.91 14.94
N HIS A 150 -20.45 -17.98 14.65
CA HIS A 150 -21.31 -18.08 13.47
C HIS A 150 -20.49 -18.05 12.17
N ILE A 151 -19.50 -17.16 12.03
CA ILE A 151 -18.61 -17.12 10.86
C ILE A 151 -17.90 -18.46 10.67
N GLN A 152 -17.33 -19.01 11.74
CA GLN A 152 -16.65 -20.31 11.70
C GLN A 152 -17.60 -21.47 11.35
N TRP A 153 -18.86 -21.45 11.80
CA TRP A 153 -19.85 -22.45 11.41
C TRP A 153 -20.20 -22.34 9.93
N PHE A 154 -20.43 -21.13 9.41
CA PHE A 154 -20.65 -20.92 7.98
C PHE A 154 -19.46 -21.39 7.13
N HIS A 155 -18.23 -21.07 7.53
CA HIS A 155 -17.03 -21.54 6.86
C HIS A 155 -16.90 -23.07 6.87
N ARG A 156 -17.18 -23.70 8.01
CA ARG A 156 -17.15 -25.17 8.13
C ARG A 156 -18.15 -25.83 7.18
N ASP A 157 -19.29 -25.19 6.97
CA ASP A 157 -20.35 -25.70 6.11
C ASP A 157 -20.12 -25.32 4.64
N GLY A 158 -19.09 -24.52 4.32
CA GLY A 158 -18.64 -24.23 2.96
C GLY A 158 -19.05 -22.88 2.40
N TYR A 159 -19.72 -22.02 3.19
CA TYR A 159 -20.08 -20.67 2.76
C TYR A 159 -18.88 -19.71 2.85
N LYS A 160 -18.92 -18.65 2.04
CA LYS A 160 -18.10 -17.45 2.27
C LYS A 160 -18.92 -16.42 3.03
N VAL A 161 -18.27 -15.71 3.95
CA VAL A 161 -18.89 -14.65 4.75
C VAL A 161 -18.24 -13.31 4.44
N TRP A 162 -19.06 -12.37 4.03
CA TRP A 162 -18.67 -11.04 3.59
C TRP A 162 -19.12 -10.02 4.64
N MET A 163 -18.27 -9.05 4.92
CA MET A 163 -18.63 -7.91 5.76
C MET A 163 -19.16 -6.79 4.88
N ASP A 164 -20.40 -6.39 5.10
CA ASP A 164 -21.04 -5.28 4.41
C ASP A 164 -20.93 -3.96 5.17
N ASP A 165 -21.10 -2.84 4.47
CA ASP A 165 -21.06 -1.47 5.02
C ASP A 165 -19.76 -1.12 5.77
N PHE A 166 -18.62 -1.61 5.30
CA PHE A 166 -17.33 -1.37 5.96
C PHE A 166 -17.02 0.13 6.07
N GLY A 167 -16.86 0.62 7.30
CA GLY A 167 -16.47 2.00 7.60
C GLY A 167 -17.60 2.89 8.13
N ASN A 168 -18.81 2.33 8.29
CA ASN A 168 -19.96 3.03 8.88
C ASN A 168 -20.07 2.85 10.40
N GLY A 169 -19.32 1.91 11.00
CA GLY A 169 -19.36 1.60 12.43
C GLY A 169 -18.22 2.20 13.29
N PHE A 170 -18.33 2.00 14.62
CA PHE A 170 -17.45 2.64 15.61
C PHE A 170 -16.09 1.94 15.83
N SER A 171 -15.82 0.77 15.22
CA SER A 171 -14.58 -0.01 15.49
C SER A 171 -14.10 -0.89 14.32
N THR A 172 -14.20 -0.38 13.10
CA THR A 172 -13.97 -1.10 11.85
C THR A 172 -12.63 -1.86 11.78
N PHE A 173 -11.54 -1.28 12.31
CA PHE A 173 -10.23 -1.94 12.35
C PHE A 173 -10.15 -3.13 13.32
N ASN A 174 -10.81 -3.03 14.48
CA ASN A 174 -10.86 -4.15 15.43
C ASN A 174 -11.69 -5.30 14.85
N THR A 175 -12.75 -4.98 14.10
CA THR A 175 -13.56 -5.97 13.38
C THR A 175 -12.69 -6.80 12.42
N MET A 176 -11.86 -6.17 11.60
CA MET A 176 -10.93 -6.88 10.70
C MET A 176 -9.89 -7.72 11.44
N GLN A 177 -9.46 -7.29 12.63
CA GLN A 177 -8.50 -8.04 13.43
C GLN A 177 -9.14 -9.26 14.10
N THR A 178 -10.43 -9.17 14.44
CA THR A 178 -11.12 -10.15 15.28
C THR A 178 -11.81 -11.22 14.46
N PHE A 179 -12.43 -10.83 13.34
CA PHE A 179 -13.32 -11.71 12.59
C PHE A 179 -12.70 -12.20 11.29
N SER A 180 -12.93 -13.48 11.00
CA SER A 180 -12.36 -14.17 9.84
C SER A 180 -13.21 -13.94 8.56
N PHE A 181 -13.48 -12.70 8.16
CA PHE A 181 -14.24 -12.45 6.93
C PHE A 181 -13.43 -12.78 5.67
N ASP A 182 -14.11 -13.34 4.65
CA ASP A 182 -13.49 -13.62 3.34
C ASP A 182 -13.33 -12.35 2.50
N VAL A 183 -14.31 -11.44 2.59
CA VAL A 183 -14.40 -10.22 1.79
C VAL A 183 -14.95 -9.08 2.64
N ILE A 184 -14.41 -7.87 2.42
CA ILE A 184 -15.03 -6.62 2.89
C ILE A 184 -15.64 -5.85 1.71
N LYS A 185 -16.86 -5.36 1.87
CA LYS A 185 -17.53 -4.45 0.93
C LYS A 185 -17.36 -3.01 1.40
N LEU A 186 -16.71 -2.19 0.58
CA LEU A 186 -16.45 -0.78 0.84
C LEU A 186 -17.64 0.05 0.33
N ASP A 187 -18.30 0.76 1.25
CA ASP A 187 -19.51 1.53 1.01
C ASP A 187 -19.36 2.60 -0.10
N MET A 188 -20.44 2.80 -0.86
CA MET A 188 -20.55 3.80 -1.94
C MET A 188 -20.15 5.24 -1.54
N MET A 189 -20.23 5.59 -0.26
CA MET A 189 -19.94 6.92 0.29
C MET A 189 -18.46 7.30 0.10
N PHE A 190 -17.54 6.33 0.00
CA PHE A 190 -16.15 6.61 -0.36
C PHE A 190 -16.02 7.20 -1.77
N LEU A 191 -16.86 6.78 -2.72
CA LEU A 191 -16.84 7.23 -4.12
C LEU A 191 -17.77 8.42 -4.39
N ARG A 192 -18.81 8.63 -3.58
CA ARG A 192 -19.77 9.74 -3.78
C ARG A 192 -19.12 11.13 -3.78
N ASN A 193 -18.03 11.30 -3.03
CA ASN A 193 -17.22 12.53 -3.00
C ASN A 193 -15.78 12.24 -3.45
N PHE A 194 -15.61 11.51 -4.55
CA PHE A 194 -14.30 11.06 -5.05
C PHE A 194 -13.33 12.25 -5.25
N ASN A 195 -12.29 12.29 -4.43
CA ASN A 195 -11.26 13.32 -4.41
C ASN A 195 -9.96 12.72 -3.89
N LYS A 196 -8.89 13.52 -3.85
CA LYS A 196 -7.56 13.01 -3.45
C LYS A 196 -7.50 12.39 -2.05
N LYS A 197 -8.33 12.84 -1.11
CA LYS A 197 -8.42 12.21 0.22
C LYS A 197 -9.11 10.86 0.14
N ALA A 198 -10.20 10.74 -0.62
CA ALA A 198 -10.88 9.47 -0.85
C ALA A 198 -9.93 8.45 -1.49
N GLU A 199 -9.13 8.86 -2.48
CA GLU A 199 -8.10 8.01 -3.10
C GLU A 199 -7.11 7.46 -2.06
N ILE A 200 -6.55 8.32 -1.20
CA ILE A 200 -5.56 7.92 -0.19
C ILE A 200 -6.18 6.93 0.82
N ILE A 201 -7.43 7.17 1.22
CA ILE A 201 -8.15 6.31 2.16
C ILE A 201 -8.40 4.94 1.55
N LEU A 202 -8.95 4.89 0.33
CA LEU A 202 -9.22 3.64 -0.39
C LEU A 202 -7.94 2.82 -0.63
N ASP A 203 -6.86 3.46 -1.10
CA ASP A 203 -5.54 2.84 -1.28
C ASP A 203 -5.05 2.20 0.03
N SER A 204 -5.17 2.91 1.14
CA SER A 204 -4.74 2.43 2.46
C SER A 204 -5.57 1.25 2.95
N ILE A 205 -6.91 1.30 2.78
CA ILE A 205 -7.82 0.23 3.21
C ILE A 205 -7.59 -1.03 2.38
N ILE A 206 -7.52 -0.91 1.05
CA ILE A 206 -7.31 -2.04 0.14
C ILE A 206 -5.94 -2.68 0.40
N LYS A 207 -4.89 -1.87 0.58
CA LYS A 207 -3.57 -2.38 0.95
C LYS A 207 -3.60 -3.18 2.26
N MET A 208 -4.32 -2.69 3.26
CA MET A 208 -4.45 -3.36 4.55
C MET A 208 -5.23 -4.67 4.42
N ALA A 209 -6.38 -4.66 3.74
CA ALA A 209 -7.20 -5.86 3.52
C ALA A 209 -6.39 -6.96 2.84
N LYS A 210 -5.68 -6.64 1.75
CA LYS A 210 -4.78 -7.59 1.09
C LYS A 210 -3.67 -8.13 1.99
N SER A 211 -3.11 -7.27 2.85
CA SER A 211 -2.06 -7.69 3.79
C SER A 211 -2.57 -8.64 4.86
N LEU A 212 -3.88 -8.60 5.15
CA LEU A 212 -4.57 -9.50 6.05
C LEU A 212 -5.13 -10.76 5.34
N GLY A 213 -5.00 -10.84 4.01
CA GLY A 213 -5.57 -11.93 3.21
C GLY A 213 -7.08 -11.84 3.00
N ILE A 214 -7.66 -10.65 3.17
CA ILE A 214 -9.10 -10.38 3.03
C ILE A 214 -9.38 -9.78 1.65
N GLY A 215 -10.34 -10.36 0.93
CA GLY A 215 -10.78 -9.86 -0.38
C GLY A 215 -11.52 -8.53 -0.28
N THR A 216 -11.65 -7.82 -1.40
CA THR A 216 -12.28 -6.49 -1.42
C THR A 216 -13.31 -6.34 -2.54
N VAL A 217 -14.46 -5.79 -2.19
CA VAL A 217 -15.45 -5.28 -3.15
C VAL A 217 -15.61 -3.79 -2.86
N CYS A 218 -15.58 -2.94 -3.89
CA CYS A 218 -15.95 -1.53 -3.73
C CYS A 218 -17.27 -1.23 -4.42
N GLU A 219 -18.21 -0.66 -3.68
CA GLU A 219 -19.55 -0.31 -4.15
C GLU A 219 -19.65 1.13 -4.64
N GLY A 220 -20.75 1.46 -5.30
CA GLY A 220 -21.04 2.81 -5.77
C GLY A 220 -20.18 3.25 -6.98
N VAL A 221 -19.68 2.30 -7.77
CA VAL A 221 -18.94 2.62 -9.00
C VAL A 221 -19.91 3.15 -10.07
N GLU A 222 -19.85 4.44 -10.34
CA GLU A 222 -20.73 5.12 -11.31
C GLU A 222 -20.01 5.57 -12.59
N THR A 223 -18.68 5.65 -12.58
CA THR A 223 -17.89 6.18 -13.71
C THR A 223 -16.71 5.27 -14.06
N MET A 224 -16.25 5.38 -15.31
CA MET A 224 -15.00 4.73 -15.77
C MET A 224 -13.78 5.19 -14.95
N GLU A 225 -13.78 6.43 -14.46
CA GLU A 225 -12.71 6.96 -13.62
C GLU A 225 -12.62 6.20 -12.29
N HIS A 226 -13.75 5.94 -11.63
CA HIS A 226 -13.79 5.11 -10.41
C HIS A 226 -13.29 3.69 -10.70
N ALA A 227 -13.78 3.07 -11.77
CA ALA A 227 -13.40 1.71 -12.17
C ALA A 227 -11.89 1.59 -12.41
N LYS A 228 -11.31 2.52 -13.17
CA LYS A 228 -9.87 2.55 -13.46
C LYS A 228 -9.05 2.73 -12.18
N PHE A 229 -9.40 3.70 -11.35
CA PHE A 229 -8.71 3.94 -10.08
C PHE A 229 -8.71 2.71 -9.17
N LEU A 230 -9.88 2.06 -8.99
CA LEU A 230 -10.02 0.88 -8.13
C LEU A 230 -9.21 -0.31 -8.65
N SER A 231 -9.18 -0.51 -9.98
CA SER A 231 -8.35 -1.53 -10.62
C SER A 231 -6.84 -1.23 -10.42
N GLU A 232 -6.42 0.04 -10.54
CA GLU A 232 -5.03 0.47 -10.34
C GLU A 232 -4.51 0.25 -8.91
N ILE A 233 -5.35 0.47 -7.90
CA ILE A 233 -5.00 0.18 -6.50
C ILE A 233 -5.23 -1.29 -6.11
N GLY A 234 -5.68 -2.11 -7.06
CA GLY A 234 -5.83 -3.55 -6.90
C GLY A 234 -7.06 -3.98 -6.10
N CYS A 235 -8.12 -3.15 -6.00
CA CYS A 235 -9.41 -3.60 -5.49
C CYS A 235 -9.85 -4.83 -6.30
N GLU A 236 -10.28 -5.93 -5.67
CA GLU A 236 -10.48 -7.19 -6.40
C GLU A 236 -11.76 -7.20 -7.23
N ARG A 237 -12.83 -6.68 -6.65
CA ARG A 237 -14.16 -6.66 -7.24
C ARG A 237 -14.80 -5.30 -7.08
N VAL A 238 -15.73 -4.98 -7.96
CA VAL A 238 -16.39 -3.67 -8.02
C VAL A 238 -17.88 -3.85 -8.32
N GLN A 239 -18.70 -2.97 -7.76
CA GLN A 239 -20.13 -2.99 -7.94
C GLN A 239 -20.67 -1.56 -8.08
N GLY A 240 -21.63 -1.36 -8.98
CA GLY A 240 -22.28 -0.06 -9.13
C GLY A 240 -22.95 0.13 -10.48
N TRP A 241 -23.64 1.27 -10.65
CA TRP A 241 -24.44 1.56 -11.84
C TRP A 241 -23.64 1.65 -13.14
N TYR A 242 -22.32 1.84 -13.05
CA TYR A 242 -21.44 1.76 -14.21
C TYR A 242 -21.49 0.37 -14.88
N TYR A 243 -21.58 -0.69 -14.08
CA TYR A 243 -21.63 -2.08 -14.55
C TYR A 243 -23.05 -2.61 -14.69
N GLY A 244 -23.96 -2.17 -13.81
CA GLY A 244 -25.35 -2.59 -13.88
C GLY A 244 -26.17 -2.13 -12.68
N ARG A 245 -27.45 -1.84 -12.92
CA ARG A 245 -28.42 -1.61 -11.83
C ARG A 245 -29.01 -2.93 -11.37
N PRO A 246 -29.53 -3.04 -10.14
CA PRO A 246 -30.29 -4.20 -9.71
C PRO A 246 -31.45 -4.48 -10.69
N GLN A 247 -31.54 -5.71 -11.21
CA GLN A 247 -32.61 -6.12 -12.13
C GLN A 247 -33.33 -7.39 -11.64
N PRO A 248 -34.63 -7.56 -11.93
CA PRO A 248 -35.35 -8.77 -11.58
C PRO A 248 -34.90 -9.96 -12.46
N SER A 249 -34.58 -11.10 -11.83
CA SER A 249 -34.37 -12.39 -12.53
C SER A 249 -33.35 -12.36 -13.69
N GLU A 250 -32.31 -11.53 -13.61
CA GLU A 250 -31.31 -11.39 -14.68
C GLU A 250 -30.10 -12.32 -14.60
N ILE A 251 -30.01 -13.17 -13.57
CA ILE A 251 -29.09 -14.34 -13.62
C ILE A 251 -29.27 -15.06 -14.97
N ALA A 252 -30.52 -15.27 -15.40
CA ALA A 252 -30.85 -16.00 -16.63
C ALA A 252 -30.49 -15.27 -17.95
N LYS A 253 -30.24 -13.96 -17.95
CA LYS A 253 -29.81 -13.24 -19.18
C LYS A 253 -28.28 -13.12 -19.25
N GLY A 254 -27.60 -12.99 -18.10
CA GLY A 254 -26.15 -13.12 -18.02
C GLY A 254 -25.66 -14.50 -18.46
N LEU A 255 -26.45 -15.56 -18.19
CA LEU A 255 -26.20 -16.95 -18.58
C LEU A 255 -26.53 -17.29 -20.06
N LYS A 256 -26.97 -16.35 -20.90
CA LYS A 256 -27.15 -16.63 -22.34
C LYS A 256 -25.79 -16.66 -23.02
N HIS A 257 -25.34 -17.87 -23.32
CA HIS A 257 -24.13 -18.27 -24.05
C HIS A 257 -23.93 -17.59 -25.45
N ASP A 258 -24.87 -16.75 -25.91
CA ASP A 258 -24.93 -16.22 -27.29
C ASP A 258 -24.41 -14.78 -27.46
N ALA A 259 -23.62 -14.26 -26.52
CA ALA A 259 -22.74 -13.12 -26.75
C ALA A 259 -21.46 -13.29 -25.93
N GLU A 260 -20.46 -13.97 -26.51
CA GLU A 260 -19.02 -13.94 -26.14
C GLU A 260 -18.73 -13.53 -24.67
N HIS A 261 -19.01 -14.45 -23.72
CA HIS A 261 -18.74 -14.44 -22.25
C HIS A 261 -18.64 -13.09 -21.49
N ASN A 262 -19.61 -12.83 -20.59
CA ASN A 262 -19.62 -11.70 -19.64
C ASN A 262 -19.50 -12.12 -18.15
N TYR A 263 -19.18 -13.39 -17.85
CA TYR A 263 -19.11 -13.91 -16.47
C TYR A 263 -18.01 -14.96 -16.31
N GLU A 264 -17.48 -15.07 -15.09
CA GLU A 264 -16.44 -16.02 -14.72
C GLU A 264 -17.02 -17.41 -14.43
N THR A 265 -16.49 -18.45 -15.08
CA THR A 265 -16.68 -19.85 -14.69
C THR A 265 -16.08 -20.12 -13.30
N SER A 266 -16.43 -21.25 -12.67
CA SER A 266 -15.86 -21.61 -11.36
C SER A 266 -14.33 -21.79 -11.39
N GLU A 267 -13.77 -22.24 -12.51
CA GLU A 267 -12.31 -22.36 -12.68
C GLU A 267 -11.66 -20.98 -12.82
N GLU A 268 -12.26 -20.09 -13.62
CA GLU A 268 -11.80 -18.70 -13.77
C GLU A 268 -11.87 -17.93 -12.45
N GLN A 269 -12.92 -18.11 -11.65
CA GLN A 269 -13.03 -17.48 -10.33
C GLN A 269 -11.86 -17.87 -9.43
N ASN A 270 -11.51 -19.16 -9.37
CA ASN A 270 -10.38 -19.63 -8.58
C ASN A 270 -9.05 -19.06 -9.09
N TYR A 271 -8.88 -18.97 -10.42
CA TYR A 271 -7.70 -18.38 -11.05
C TYR A 271 -7.56 -16.88 -10.71
N TRP A 272 -8.63 -16.10 -10.92
CA TRP A 272 -8.64 -14.66 -10.66
C TRP A 272 -8.60 -14.32 -9.18
N ASP A 273 -9.16 -15.13 -8.28
CA ASP A 273 -9.04 -14.94 -6.84
C ASP A 273 -7.58 -15.01 -6.38
N LYS A 274 -6.80 -15.97 -6.90
CA LYS A 274 -5.35 -16.05 -6.59
C LYS A 274 -4.60 -14.84 -7.13
N ILE A 275 -4.89 -14.38 -8.34
CA ILE A 275 -4.25 -13.22 -8.96
C ILE A 275 -4.60 -11.93 -8.21
N SER A 276 -5.88 -11.70 -7.97
CA SER A 276 -6.39 -10.50 -7.31
C SER A 276 -5.95 -10.42 -5.86
N SER A 277 -5.67 -11.54 -5.18
CA SER A 277 -5.15 -11.52 -3.79
C SER A 277 -3.74 -10.92 -3.66
N VAL A 278 -2.98 -10.80 -4.75
CA VAL A 278 -1.60 -10.29 -4.71
C VAL A 278 -1.58 -8.81 -4.35
N ASN A 279 -0.78 -8.47 -3.33
CA ASN A 279 -0.60 -7.09 -2.88
C ASN A 279 0.46 -6.35 -3.69
N LEU A 280 0.06 -5.76 -4.81
CA LEU A 280 0.93 -4.92 -5.65
C LEU A 280 1.18 -3.51 -5.09
N LEU A 281 0.46 -3.11 -4.03
CA LEU A 281 0.71 -1.86 -3.30
C LEU A 281 1.92 -1.96 -2.34
N SER A 282 2.68 -3.05 -2.44
CA SER A 282 3.97 -3.23 -1.78
C SER A 282 4.96 -2.13 -2.20
N GLY A 283 5.98 -1.90 -1.37
CA GLY A 283 7.07 -0.96 -1.65
C GLY A 283 8.13 -1.51 -2.62
N THR A 284 7.89 -2.68 -3.21
CA THR A 284 8.88 -3.46 -3.97
C THR A 284 8.49 -3.59 -5.44
N PRO A 285 9.43 -3.71 -6.38
CA PRO A 285 9.12 -3.92 -7.78
C PRO A 285 8.41 -5.26 -8.00
N GLU A 286 7.11 -5.22 -8.31
CA GLU A 286 6.29 -6.41 -8.55
C GLU A 286 5.38 -6.24 -9.78
N MET A 287 5.22 -7.32 -10.54
CA MET A 287 4.22 -7.44 -11.62
C MET A 287 3.57 -8.82 -11.61
N ILE A 288 2.43 -8.91 -12.28
CA ILE A 288 1.74 -10.17 -12.55
C ILE A 288 1.69 -10.35 -14.06
N VAL A 289 2.08 -11.53 -14.51
CA VAL A 289 2.04 -11.92 -15.92
C VAL A 289 1.23 -13.20 -16.09
N GLU A 290 0.57 -13.32 -17.23
CA GLU A 290 0.00 -14.56 -17.73
C GLU A 290 0.93 -15.12 -18.80
N TYR A 291 1.41 -16.34 -18.62
CA TYR A 291 2.33 -17.04 -19.53
C TYR A 291 1.65 -18.23 -20.19
N SER A 292 1.80 -18.35 -21.51
CA SER A 292 1.29 -19.47 -22.32
C SER A 292 2.12 -19.62 -23.60
N ASP A 293 2.58 -20.84 -23.93
CA ASP A 293 3.25 -21.17 -25.19
C ASP A 293 4.39 -20.20 -25.60
N HIS A 294 5.36 -20.00 -24.70
CA HIS A 294 6.50 -19.08 -24.89
C HIS A 294 6.09 -17.63 -25.17
N LYS A 295 4.93 -17.21 -24.69
CA LYS A 295 4.44 -15.82 -24.73
C LYS A 295 3.92 -15.44 -23.37
N TRP A 296 4.00 -14.16 -23.03
CA TRP A 296 3.35 -13.64 -21.83
C TRP A 296 2.68 -12.30 -22.08
N ASN A 297 1.69 -12.00 -21.25
CA ASN A 297 1.03 -10.71 -21.15
C ASN A 297 1.09 -10.22 -19.71
N ILE A 298 1.50 -8.98 -19.49
CA ILE A 298 1.39 -8.34 -18.19
C ILE A 298 -0.09 -8.05 -17.91
N ILE A 299 -0.61 -8.63 -16.83
CA ILE A 299 -1.94 -8.33 -16.30
C ILE A 299 -1.90 -6.97 -15.61
N THR A 300 -0.93 -6.78 -14.72
CA THR A 300 -0.77 -5.54 -13.96
C THR A 300 0.64 -5.43 -13.37
N LEU A 301 1.09 -4.22 -13.05
CA LEU A 301 2.37 -3.94 -12.41
C LEU A 301 2.28 -2.71 -11.52
N ASN A 302 3.16 -2.63 -10.53
CA ASN A 302 3.22 -1.45 -9.68
C ASN A 302 4.24 -0.41 -10.15
N LYS A 303 4.13 0.80 -9.62
CA LYS A 303 5.03 1.92 -9.95
C LYS A 303 6.51 1.63 -9.68
N PHE A 304 6.82 0.73 -8.74
CA PHE A 304 8.18 0.35 -8.41
C PHE A 304 8.79 -0.56 -9.47
N MET A 305 8.00 -1.46 -10.05
CA MET A 305 8.38 -2.24 -11.24
C MET A 305 8.68 -1.32 -12.41
N TYR A 306 7.79 -0.35 -12.68
CA TYR A 306 8.03 0.64 -13.72
C TYR A 306 9.36 1.39 -13.52
N LYS A 307 9.62 1.84 -12.29
CA LYS A 307 10.86 2.57 -11.96
C LYS A 307 12.10 1.69 -12.12
N ALA A 308 12.08 0.46 -11.58
CA ALA A 308 13.19 -0.48 -11.67
C ALA A 308 13.51 -0.83 -13.14
N PHE A 309 12.48 -1.07 -13.95
CA PHE A 309 12.64 -1.30 -15.38
C PHE A 309 13.27 -0.09 -16.07
N LYS A 310 12.78 1.14 -15.79
CA LYS A 310 13.32 2.37 -16.36
C LYS A 310 14.75 2.71 -15.93
N GLU A 311 15.18 2.26 -14.76
CA GLU A 311 16.57 2.39 -14.32
C GLU A 311 17.51 1.52 -15.18
N ILE A 312 17.06 0.32 -15.58
CA ILE A 312 17.82 -0.62 -16.41
C ILE A 312 17.70 -0.27 -17.92
N HIS A 313 16.52 0.16 -18.36
CA HIS A 313 16.20 0.52 -19.75
C HIS A 313 15.61 1.95 -19.86
N PRO A 314 16.44 3.01 -19.79
CA PRO A 314 15.95 4.39 -19.80
C PRO A 314 15.16 4.75 -21.07
N GLU A 315 15.67 4.32 -22.24
CA GLU A 315 15.16 4.67 -23.56
C GLU A 315 14.00 3.77 -24.04
N GLU A 316 13.75 2.63 -23.38
CA GLU A 316 12.72 1.67 -23.83
C GLU A 316 11.34 1.98 -23.27
N LYS A 317 10.30 1.75 -24.08
CA LYS A 317 8.92 1.83 -23.60
C LYS A 317 8.53 0.56 -22.86
N LEU A 318 7.70 0.68 -21.83
CA LEU A 318 7.22 -0.46 -21.04
C LEU A 318 6.47 -1.52 -21.87
N GLU A 319 5.84 -1.09 -22.97
CA GLU A 319 5.17 -1.97 -23.94
C GLU A 319 6.08 -3.07 -24.50
N ILE A 320 7.40 -2.87 -24.42
CA ILE A 320 8.39 -3.86 -24.83
C ILE A 320 8.36 -5.11 -23.97
N LEU A 321 7.93 -5.00 -22.70
CA LEU A 321 7.75 -6.14 -21.81
C LEU A 321 6.58 -7.04 -22.23
N ASN A 322 5.64 -6.54 -23.04
CA ASN A 322 4.52 -7.31 -23.59
C ASN A 322 4.77 -7.77 -25.03
N LYS A 323 5.90 -7.40 -25.63
CA LYS A 323 6.22 -7.77 -27.01
C LYS A 323 7.37 -8.77 -26.99
N PRO A 324 7.21 -9.94 -27.62
CA PRO A 324 8.36 -10.78 -27.92
C PRO A 324 9.26 -10.02 -28.88
N LEU A 325 10.21 -9.27 -28.32
CA LEU A 325 11.30 -8.62 -29.03
C LEU A 325 11.93 -9.65 -29.95
N GLU A 326 11.82 -9.40 -31.25
CA GLU A 326 12.28 -10.22 -32.39
C GLU A 326 13.37 -11.25 -32.03
N TYR A 327 12.98 -12.44 -31.56
CA TYR A 327 13.71 -13.72 -31.47
C TYR A 327 15.24 -13.72 -31.15
N GLY A 328 15.80 -12.63 -30.62
CA GLY A 328 17.24 -12.40 -30.66
C GLY A 328 17.82 -11.64 -29.47
N HIS A 329 16.99 -11.20 -28.51
CA HIS A 329 17.49 -10.60 -27.28
C HIS A 329 17.68 -11.67 -26.20
N THR A 330 18.90 -11.78 -25.66
CA THR A 330 19.25 -12.74 -24.59
C THR A 330 18.29 -12.66 -23.40
N LEU A 331 17.79 -11.46 -23.11
CA LEU A 331 16.81 -11.20 -22.05
C LEU A 331 15.51 -11.99 -22.23
N TYR A 332 14.95 -12.01 -23.45
CA TYR A 332 13.69 -12.71 -23.72
C TYR A 332 13.82 -14.20 -23.41
N ARG A 333 14.92 -14.81 -23.85
CA ARG A 333 15.22 -16.23 -23.58
C ARG A 333 15.35 -16.51 -22.09
N ILE A 334 16.02 -15.63 -21.34
CA ILE A 334 16.17 -15.76 -19.88
C ILE A 334 14.81 -15.71 -19.18
N ILE A 335 13.94 -14.77 -19.56
CA ILE A 335 12.60 -14.63 -19.01
C ILE A 335 11.73 -15.84 -19.38
N ASP A 336 11.76 -16.25 -20.64
CA ASP A 336 11.00 -17.41 -21.13
C ASP A 336 11.41 -18.70 -20.43
N GLU A 337 12.71 -18.99 -20.31
CA GLU A 337 13.22 -20.15 -19.57
C GLU A 337 12.79 -20.13 -18.10
N LEU A 338 12.81 -18.95 -17.45
CA LEU A 338 12.34 -18.81 -16.07
C LEU A 338 10.84 -19.09 -15.96
N PHE A 339 10.02 -18.50 -16.83
CA PHE A 339 8.56 -18.66 -16.79
C PHE A 339 8.14 -20.08 -17.13
N GLU A 340 8.78 -20.70 -18.13
CA GLU A 340 8.58 -22.11 -18.49
C GLU A 340 8.89 -23.02 -17.29
N GLN A 341 10.01 -22.79 -16.60
CA GLN A 341 10.36 -23.56 -15.40
C GLN A 341 9.30 -23.45 -14.30
N VAL A 342 8.84 -22.24 -13.99
CA VAL A 342 7.79 -22.04 -12.97
C VAL A 342 6.47 -22.67 -13.42
N SER A 343 6.10 -22.58 -14.69
CA SER A 343 4.89 -23.19 -15.24
C SER A 343 4.92 -24.73 -15.17
N ILE A 344 6.08 -25.35 -15.40
CA ILE A 344 6.24 -26.80 -15.33
C ILE A 344 6.29 -27.29 -13.88
N THR A 345 7.13 -26.68 -13.03
CA THR A 345 7.37 -27.19 -11.68
C THR A 345 6.32 -26.72 -10.68
N LYS A 346 5.64 -25.59 -10.95
CA LYS A 346 4.77 -24.88 -10.02
C LYS A 346 5.49 -24.46 -8.72
N GLU A 347 6.80 -24.27 -8.81
CA GLU A 347 7.66 -23.83 -7.73
C GLU A 347 8.27 -22.46 -8.05
N ASN A 348 8.68 -21.73 -7.02
CA ASN A 348 9.31 -20.43 -7.20
C ASN A 348 10.73 -20.60 -7.74
N HIS A 349 11.05 -19.88 -8.81
CA HIS A 349 12.39 -19.87 -9.40
C HIS A 349 12.96 -18.47 -9.43
N LYS A 350 14.29 -18.40 -9.53
CA LYS A 350 15.01 -17.13 -9.65
C LYS A 350 16.22 -17.28 -10.53
N ILE A 351 16.61 -16.17 -11.16
CA ILE A 351 17.78 -16.10 -12.02
C ILE A 351 18.50 -14.76 -11.83
N ASP A 352 19.82 -14.85 -11.75
CA ASP A 352 20.71 -13.68 -11.79
C ASP A 352 21.26 -13.54 -13.20
N TYR A 353 21.19 -12.33 -13.75
CA TYR A 353 21.73 -12.03 -15.08
C TYR A 353 22.22 -10.59 -15.19
N ILE A 354 22.96 -10.30 -16.26
CA ILE A 354 23.48 -8.96 -16.52
C ILE A 354 22.66 -8.32 -17.63
N ASP A 355 22.11 -7.13 -17.36
CA ASP A 355 21.30 -6.35 -18.30
C ASP A 355 21.75 -4.90 -18.33
N ASN A 356 22.12 -4.37 -19.50
CA ASN A 356 22.62 -3.00 -19.65
C ASN A 356 23.69 -2.57 -18.61
N GLY A 357 24.53 -3.52 -18.18
CA GLY A 357 25.58 -3.28 -17.18
C GLY A 357 25.15 -3.40 -15.72
N PHE A 358 23.87 -3.69 -15.45
CA PHE A 358 23.33 -3.96 -14.13
C PHE A 358 23.30 -5.46 -13.84
N LEU A 359 23.61 -5.86 -12.61
CA LEU A 359 23.34 -7.20 -12.11
C LEU A 359 21.90 -7.25 -11.60
N VAL A 360 21.07 -8.00 -12.30
CA VAL A 360 19.62 -8.08 -12.07
C VAL A 360 19.27 -9.46 -11.52
N LEU A 361 18.49 -9.48 -10.44
CA LEU A 361 17.82 -10.65 -9.92
C LEU A 361 16.35 -10.60 -10.35
N LEU A 362 15.93 -11.61 -11.10
CA LEU A 362 14.54 -11.84 -11.47
C LEU A 362 14.03 -13.05 -10.70
N GLU A 363 12.92 -12.90 -9.97
CA GLU A 363 12.26 -14.01 -9.27
C GLU A 363 10.83 -14.15 -9.80
N ALA A 364 10.39 -15.37 -10.05
CA ALA A 364 9.05 -15.68 -10.51
C ALA A 364 8.38 -16.70 -9.57
N TYR A 365 7.15 -16.42 -9.20
CA TYR A 365 6.35 -17.19 -8.24
C TYR A 365 5.08 -17.66 -8.92
N TYR A 366 4.80 -18.96 -8.83
CA TYR A 366 3.56 -19.54 -9.33
C TYR A 366 2.36 -18.99 -8.53
N LEU A 367 1.30 -18.55 -9.22
CA LEU A 367 0.04 -18.15 -8.59
C LEU A 367 -1.07 -19.17 -8.85
N ALA A 368 -1.38 -19.39 -10.12
CA ALA A 368 -2.46 -20.28 -10.56
C ALA A 368 -2.28 -20.66 -12.04
N SER A 369 -3.00 -21.68 -12.49
CA SER A 369 -3.11 -22.06 -13.90
C SER A 369 -4.58 -22.19 -14.28
N LEU A 370 -4.89 -21.85 -15.54
CA LEU A 370 -6.19 -22.00 -16.18
C LEU A 370 -5.93 -22.45 -17.62
N ASP A 371 -6.47 -23.59 -18.03
CA ASP A 371 -6.17 -24.22 -19.32
C ASP A 371 -4.64 -24.33 -19.60
N ASN A 372 -4.14 -23.69 -20.67
CA ASN A 372 -2.74 -23.62 -21.04
C ASN A 372 -2.01 -22.37 -20.50
N LYS A 373 -2.68 -21.58 -19.67
CA LYS A 373 -2.16 -20.32 -19.11
C LYS A 373 -1.70 -20.51 -17.68
N THR A 374 -0.61 -19.84 -17.33
CA THR A 374 -0.11 -19.78 -15.95
C THR A 374 0.08 -18.33 -15.54
N ALA A 375 -0.55 -17.94 -14.44
CA ALA A 375 -0.30 -16.66 -13.81
C ALA A 375 0.91 -16.74 -12.89
N LEU A 376 1.81 -15.78 -13.05
CA LEU A 376 3.06 -15.68 -12.32
C LEU A 376 3.17 -14.29 -11.68
N LYS A 377 3.57 -14.22 -10.42
CA LYS A 377 4.08 -12.99 -9.82
C LYS A 377 5.57 -12.89 -10.13
N VAL A 378 6.03 -11.74 -10.59
CA VAL A 378 7.43 -11.53 -10.95
C VAL A 378 8.00 -10.33 -10.20
N THR A 379 9.18 -10.50 -9.62
CA THR A 379 9.93 -9.44 -8.93
C THR A 379 11.22 -9.15 -9.67
N LEU A 380 11.61 -7.87 -9.69
CA LEU A 380 12.82 -7.40 -10.37
C LEU A 380 13.66 -6.60 -9.40
N ARG A 381 14.91 -7.02 -9.16
CA ARG A 381 15.81 -6.32 -8.23
C ARG A 381 17.15 -6.04 -8.90
N ASN A 382 17.60 -4.80 -8.80
CA ASN A 382 18.96 -4.41 -9.16
C ASN A 382 19.87 -4.57 -7.94
N ILE A 383 20.76 -5.57 -7.98
CA ILE A 383 21.62 -5.94 -6.84
C ILE A 383 22.64 -4.82 -6.54
N TYR A 384 23.07 -4.07 -7.56
CA TYR A 384 24.03 -2.97 -7.38
C TYR A 384 23.46 -1.84 -6.52
N THR A 385 22.21 -1.43 -6.74
CA THR A 385 21.57 -0.33 -6.01
C THR A 385 21.41 -0.66 -4.51
N GLU A 386 21.16 -1.93 -4.18
CA GLU A 386 21.03 -2.38 -2.79
C GLU A 386 22.39 -2.39 -2.05
N LEU A 387 23.46 -2.75 -2.76
CA LEU A 387 24.83 -2.64 -2.27
C LEU A 387 25.27 -1.18 -2.10
N GLU A 388 24.91 -0.29 -3.02
CA GLU A 388 25.18 1.14 -2.90
C GLU A 388 24.43 1.79 -1.73
N TYR A 389 23.18 1.42 -1.47
CA TYR A 389 22.43 1.91 -0.30
C TYR A 389 23.10 1.48 1.00
N LYS A 390 23.46 0.19 1.14
CA LYS A 390 24.21 -0.30 2.31
C LYS A 390 25.56 0.40 2.47
N ARG A 391 26.29 0.61 1.37
CA ARG A 391 27.56 1.36 1.37
C ARG A 391 27.35 2.81 1.81
N ASN A 392 26.33 3.49 1.30
CA ASN A 392 26.03 4.88 1.66
C ASN A 392 25.66 5.01 3.14
N THR A 393 24.84 4.11 3.69
CA THR A 393 24.54 4.10 5.13
C THR A 393 25.79 3.85 5.98
N MET A 394 26.69 2.95 5.57
CA MET A 394 27.96 2.75 6.27
C MET A 394 28.87 4.00 6.19
N LEU A 395 28.95 4.64 5.03
CA LEU A 395 29.71 5.87 4.83
C LEU A 395 29.13 7.01 5.69
N GLU A 396 27.82 7.21 5.70
CA GLU A 396 27.14 8.21 6.53
C GLU A 396 27.41 7.98 8.02
N ASN A 397 27.29 6.74 8.50
CA ASN A 397 27.60 6.41 9.90
C ASN A 397 29.07 6.65 10.23
N GLY A 398 30.00 6.32 9.33
CA GLY A 398 31.42 6.63 9.47
C GLY A 398 31.69 8.13 9.52
N LEU A 399 31.05 8.91 8.65
CA LEU A 399 31.15 10.37 8.61
C LEU A 399 30.59 11.02 9.88
N VAL A 400 29.47 10.52 10.42
CA VAL A 400 28.93 10.97 11.71
C VAL A 400 29.95 10.74 12.84
N GLY A 401 30.59 9.57 12.87
CA GLY A 401 31.66 9.27 13.82
C GLY A 401 32.85 10.23 13.70
N LEU A 402 33.29 10.54 12.48
CA LEU A 402 34.37 11.51 12.23
C LEU A 402 33.97 12.93 12.64
N TYR A 403 32.79 13.41 12.23
CA TYR A 403 32.30 14.75 12.58
C TYR A 403 32.13 14.95 14.09
N SER A 404 31.83 13.90 14.85
CA SER A 404 31.70 13.98 16.32
C SER A 404 32.98 14.43 17.04
N GLN A 405 34.15 14.33 16.39
CA GLN A 405 35.44 14.77 16.94
C GLN A 405 35.65 16.29 16.88
N PHE A 406 34.87 16.98 16.04
CA PHE A 406 35.00 18.40 15.77
C PHE A 406 33.96 19.22 16.53
N GLU A 407 34.30 20.46 16.86
CA GLU A 407 33.34 21.46 17.32
C GLU A 407 32.83 22.34 16.17
N LEU A 408 33.65 22.54 15.14
CA LEU A 408 33.36 23.34 13.96
C LEU A 408 34.16 22.81 12.77
N VAL A 409 33.51 22.72 11.61
CA VAL A 409 34.15 22.47 10.31
C VAL A 409 33.53 23.45 9.31
N ASN A 410 34.35 24.31 8.73
CA ASN A 410 33.95 25.25 7.68
C ASN A 410 34.80 25.03 6.44
N LEU A 411 34.18 25.12 5.27
CA LEU A 411 34.91 25.30 4.01
C LEU A 411 35.21 26.79 3.85
N ILE A 412 36.46 27.12 3.59
CA ILE A 412 36.93 28.49 3.33
C ILE A 412 37.44 28.56 1.90
N SER A 413 37.03 29.61 1.18
CA SER A 413 37.44 29.88 -0.19
C SER A 413 38.01 31.29 -0.28
N PRO A 414 39.34 31.45 -0.13
CA PRO A 414 39.98 32.76 -0.17
C PRO A 414 39.77 33.49 -1.49
N ASP A 415 39.77 32.77 -2.62
CA ASP A 415 39.59 33.35 -3.96
C ASP A 415 38.18 33.95 -4.16
N ARG A 416 37.20 33.46 -3.40
CA ARG A 416 35.80 33.95 -3.40
C ARG A 416 35.48 34.83 -2.19
N ASP A 417 36.45 35.08 -1.32
CA ASP A 417 36.28 35.77 -0.03
C ASP A 417 35.08 35.23 0.79
N ALA A 418 34.87 33.91 0.75
CA ALA A 418 33.69 33.24 1.26
C ALA A 418 34.02 32.12 2.26
N SER A 419 33.08 31.84 3.17
CA SER A 419 33.13 30.66 4.02
C SER A 419 31.74 30.03 4.15
N MET A 420 31.68 28.71 4.08
CA MET A 420 30.48 27.90 4.23
C MET A 420 30.66 26.98 5.42
N GLN A 421 29.69 26.97 6.33
CA GLN A 421 29.69 26.05 7.45
C GLN A 421 29.26 24.65 7.00
N ILE A 422 30.11 23.63 7.22
CA ILE A 422 29.80 22.22 6.96
C ILE A 422 29.20 21.58 8.20
N TYR A 423 29.78 21.84 9.37
CA TYR A 423 29.35 21.25 10.65
C TYR A 423 29.64 22.19 11.82
N SER A 424 28.76 22.19 12.83
CA SER A 424 29.05 22.82 14.13
C SER A 424 28.25 22.19 15.26
N ASN A 425 28.93 21.92 16.37
CA ASN A 425 28.34 21.49 17.64
C ASN A 425 28.67 22.47 18.79
N ALA A 426 29.30 23.59 18.45
CA ALA A 426 29.68 24.64 19.38
C ALA A 426 28.84 25.92 19.20
N SER A 427 28.65 26.63 20.31
CA SER A 427 27.86 27.87 20.38
C SER A 427 28.70 29.10 19.99
N PHE A 428 29.57 28.98 19.00
CA PHE A 428 30.30 30.14 18.47
C PHE A 428 29.31 31.11 17.81
N LYS A 429 29.59 32.42 17.85
CA LYS A 429 28.82 33.37 17.04
C LYS A 429 28.91 32.97 15.56
N LYS A 430 27.75 32.88 14.89
CA LYS A 430 27.66 32.60 13.44
C LYS A 430 28.14 33.79 12.63
N VAL A 431 29.45 33.93 12.54
CA VAL A 431 30.11 35.02 11.83
C VAL A 431 30.37 34.62 10.36
N TYR A 432 30.78 33.37 10.12
CA TYR A 432 31.08 32.88 8.78
C TYR A 432 29.81 32.63 7.96
N GLY A 433 29.79 33.12 6.71
CA GLY A 433 28.67 33.00 5.77
C GLY A 433 27.67 34.17 5.75
N GLN A 434 27.83 35.14 6.66
CA GLN A 434 27.02 36.39 6.68
C GLN A 434 27.81 37.63 6.25
N VAL A 435 29.14 37.56 6.34
CA VAL A 435 30.09 38.61 5.96
C VAL A 435 31.23 38.00 5.16
N SER A 436 32.07 38.83 4.54
CA SER A 436 33.27 38.36 3.83
C SER A 436 34.19 37.57 4.75
N LEU A 437 34.96 36.64 4.19
CA LEU A 437 35.90 35.82 4.92
C LEU A 437 36.87 36.67 5.75
N ALA A 438 37.41 37.74 5.16
CA ALA A 438 38.31 38.67 5.87
C ALA A 438 37.63 39.31 7.09
N THR A 439 36.39 39.79 6.95
CA THR A 439 35.61 40.37 8.06
C THR A 439 35.29 39.31 9.11
N GLY A 440 34.95 38.11 8.67
CA GLY A 440 34.59 37.01 9.56
C GLY A 440 35.76 36.54 10.43
N ILE A 441 36.98 36.49 9.88
CA ILE A 441 38.20 36.20 10.65
C ILE A 441 38.40 37.24 11.75
N GLN A 442 38.21 38.53 11.46
CA GLN A 442 38.39 39.61 12.43
C GLN A 442 37.35 39.56 13.56
N GLU A 443 36.09 39.35 13.21
CA GLU A 443 35.01 39.24 14.20
C GLU A 443 35.17 37.99 15.07
N PHE A 444 35.48 36.84 14.49
CA PHE A 444 35.75 35.59 15.23
C PHE A 444 36.94 35.77 16.18
N THR A 445 38.02 36.40 15.73
CA THR A 445 39.19 36.71 16.57
C THR A 445 38.82 37.58 17.78
N LYS A 446 38.01 38.62 17.57
CA LYS A 446 37.60 39.53 18.65
C LYS A 446 36.68 38.87 19.67
N SER A 447 35.79 37.98 19.22
CA SER A 447 34.71 37.41 20.04
C SER A 447 35.07 36.09 20.71
N GLU A 448 35.75 35.20 19.98
CA GLU A 448 35.93 33.79 20.35
C GLU A 448 37.38 33.42 20.72
N VAL A 449 38.37 34.22 20.34
CA VAL A 449 39.80 33.97 20.64
C VAL A 449 40.25 34.79 21.86
N TYR A 450 40.96 34.13 22.78
CA TYR A 450 41.52 34.77 23.97
C TYR A 450 42.50 35.89 23.60
N VAL A 451 42.52 36.98 24.38
CA VAL A 451 43.20 38.24 24.02
C VAL A 451 44.68 38.05 23.66
N ASP A 452 45.42 37.25 24.42
CA ASP A 452 46.86 37.01 24.19
C ASP A 452 47.13 36.16 22.94
N ASP A 453 46.13 35.40 22.47
CA ASP A 453 46.26 34.52 21.31
C ASP A 453 45.85 35.20 19.99
N ARG A 454 45.26 36.42 20.05
CA ARG A 454 44.65 37.08 18.88
C ARG A 454 45.62 37.41 17.77
N GLU A 455 46.79 37.97 18.09
CA GLU A 455 47.79 38.31 17.08
C GLU A 455 48.32 37.05 16.38
N ARG A 456 48.57 36.00 17.15
CA ARG A 456 49.00 34.69 16.62
C ARG A 456 47.90 34.08 15.74
N TYR A 457 46.64 34.16 16.17
CA TYR A 457 45.52 33.64 15.40
C TYR A 457 45.30 34.40 14.09
N ILE A 458 45.43 35.72 14.06
CA ILE A 458 45.35 36.51 12.83
C ILE A 458 46.46 36.12 11.86
N LYS A 459 47.69 35.97 12.36
CA LYS A 459 48.82 35.50 11.54
C LYS A 459 48.58 34.08 11.02
N PHE A 460 48.00 33.21 11.84
CA PHE A 460 47.64 31.85 11.44
C PHE A 460 46.60 31.85 10.31
N MET A 461 45.58 32.71 10.41
CA MET A 461 44.49 32.84 9.43
C MET A 461 44.83 33.75 8.23
N ASP A 462 46.09 34.16 8.06
CA ASP A 462 46.51 34.94 6.88
C ASP A 462 46.56 34.05 5.63
N MET A 463 45.50 34.14 4.81
CA MET A 463 45.32 33.34 3.61
C MET A 463 46.33 33.69 2.50
N SER A 464 46.96 34.87 2.55
CA SER A 464 47.92 35.30 1.52
C SER A 464 49.25 34.55 1.64
N THR A 465 49.63 34.16 2.86
CA THR A 465 50.86 33.44 3.18
C THR A 465 50.65 31.94 3.40
N LEU A 466 49.41 31.45 3.30
CA LEU A 466 49.05 30.08 3.68
C LEU A 466 49.72 29.01 2.81
N GLU A 467 49.74 29.17 1.48
CA GLU A 467 50.38 28.22 0.55
C GLU A 467 51.87 28.03 0.86
N ALA A 468 52.58 29.12 1.18
CA ALA A 468 54.01 29.10 1.48
C ALA A 468 54.35 28.54 2.87
N ARG A 469 53.33 28.30 3.72
CA ARG A 469 53.51 27.80 5.09
C ARG A 469 53.40 26.28 5.19
N TYR A 470 52.96 25.58 4.15
CA TYR A 470 53.05 24.12 4.11
C TYR A 470 54.52 23.74 3.91
N GLU A 471 55.12 23.11 4.93
CA GLU A 471 56.56 22.81 4.97
C GLU A 471 56.95 21.61 4.08
N ASP A 472 55.99 20.74 3.75
CA ASP A 472 56.18 19.48 3.01
C ASP A 472 55.03 19.32 1.99
N GLU A 473 55.32 18.92 0.75
CA GLU A 473 54.31 18.64 -0.28
C GLU A 473 53.40 17.45 0.11
N GLU A 474 53.87 16.56 1.00
CA GLU A 474 53.08 15.44 1.52
C GLU A 474 52.17 15.85 2.70
N ILE A 475 52.44 16.97 3.37
CA ILE A 475 51.64 17.46 4.51
C ILE A 475 50.69 18.56 4.03
N ASN A 476 49.41 18.22 3.92
CA ASN A 476 48.37 19.10 3.40
C ASN A 476 47.59 19.86 4.49
N TYR A 477 48.05 19.88 5.74
CA TYR A 477 47.39 20.61 6.83
C TYR A 477 48.36 21.45 7.68
N LEU A 478 47.82 22.52 8.26
CA LEU A 478 48.49 23.35 9.26
C LEU A 478 47.64 23.37 10.52
N GLY A 479 48.22 22.98 11.67
CA GLY A 479 47.51 22.90 12.94
C GLY A 479 48.21 23.68 14.04
N GLU A 480 47.47 24.55 14.74
CA GLU A 480 47.97 25.24 15.93
C GLU A 480 46.95 25.27 17.08
N PRO A 481 47.41 25.16 18.34
CA PRO A 481 46.53 25.24 19.49
C PRO A 481 46.19 26.70 19.82
N PHE A 482 44.93 27.00 20.11
CA PHE A 482 44.45 28.31 20.55
C PHE A 482 43.49 28.20 21.73
N ARG A 483 43.49 29.20 22.63
CA ARG A 483 42.47 29.31 23.67
C ARG A 483 41.22 29.93 23.07
N LEU A 484 40.21 29.09 22.89
CA LEU A 484 38.92 29.48 22.31
C LEU A 484 37.82 29.40 23.35
N ARG A 485 36.84 30.30 23.22
CA ARG A 485 35.68 30.37 24.11
C ARG A 485 34.91 29.04 24.12
N ASP A 486 34.47 28.64 25.30
CA ASP A 486 33.60 27.48 25.52
C ASP A 486 32.15 27.90 25.82
N LYS A 487 31.24 26.91 25.90
CA LYS A 487 29.81 27.15 26.16
C LYS A 487 29.52 27.81 27.51
N LYS A 488 30.46 27.77 28.47
CA LYS A 488 30.35 28.38 29.79
C LYS A 488 30.98 29.78 29.85
N GLY A 489 31.57 30.24 28.75
CA GLY A 489 32.18 31.55 28.62
C GLY A 489 33.67 31.59 28.96
N GLY A 490 34.26 30.49 29.43
CA GLY A 490 35.70 30.34 29.68
C GLY A 490 36.47 30.08 28.38
N PHE A 491 37.80 30.11 28.44
CA PHE A 491 38.70 29.87 27.32
C PHE A 491 39.55 28.61 27.54
N ARG A 492 39.42 27.66 26.63
CA ARG A 492 40.10 26.35 26.68
C ARG A 492 40.95 26.12 25.46
N TRP A 493 42.01 25.31 25.62
CA TRP A 493 42.83 24.92 24.49
C TRP A 493 42.04 24.04 23.52
N LYS A 494 42.01 24.45 22.25
CA LYS A 494 41.45 23.71 21.13
C LYS A 494 42.48 23.68 20.00
N MET A 495 42.50 22.61 19.22
CA MET A 495 43.31 22.57 18.01
C MET A 495 42.55 23.26 16.90
N VAL A 496 43.20 24.19 16.21
CA VAL A 496 42.67 24.82 15.01
C VAL A 496 43.51 24.34 13.83
N THR A 497 42.85 23.75 12.84
CA THR A 497 43.50 23.17 11.67
C THR A 497 42.98 23.82 10.39
N LEU A 498 43.89 24.10 9.46
CA LEU A 498 43.62 24.46 8.08
C LEU A 498 44.11 23.32 7.19
N LEU A 499 43.20 22.55 6.60
CA LEU A 499 43.48 21.44 5.71
C LEU A 499 43.20 21.85 4.26
N LYS A 500 44.15 21.66 3.35
CA LYS A 500 43.99 21.92 1.92
C LYS A 500 43.04 20.89 1.29
N VAL A 501 42.02 21.35 0.58
CA VAL A 501 41.07 20.50 -0.16
C VAL A 501 41.35 20.62 -1.65
N GLN A 502 41.50 19.50 -2.35
CA GLN A 502 41.58 19.51 -3.80
C GLN A 502 40.20 19.80 -4.39
N SER A 503 40.05 20.97 -5.03
CA SER A 503 38.81 21.41 -5.67
C SER A 503 39.12 22.15 -6.97
N GLY A 504 39.43 21.38 -8.02
CA GLY A 504 39.77 21.92 -9.35
C GLY A 504 40.90 22.96 -9.29
N ASN A 505 40.67 24.13 -9.92
CA ASN A 505 41.64 25.24 -9.98
C ASN A 505 41.49 26.28 -8.86
N GLU A 506 40.56 26.09 -7.90
CA GLU A 506 40.30 27.07 -6.84
C GLU A 506 40.92 26.65 -5.51
N ARG A 507 41.46 27.62 -4.76
CA ARG A 507 42.02 27.35 -3.44
C ARG A 507 40.89 27.21 -2.42
N GLN A 508 40.77 26.02 -1.84
CA GLN A 508 39.81 25.72 -0.80
C GLN A 508 40.47 25.03 0.39
N TYR A 509 40.02 25.37 1.59
CA TYR A 509 40.56 24.87 2.85
C TYR A 509 39.43 24.47 3.80
N LEU A 510 39.56 23.34 4.49
CA LEU A 510 38.76 23.06 5.68
C LEU A 510 39.39 23.77 6.87
N TYR A 511 38.61 24.63 7.50
CA TYR A 511 38.91 25.24 8.78
C TYR A 511 38.18 24.47 9.87
N GLU A 512 38.96 23.86 10.75
CA GLU A 512 38.50 22.88 11.72
C GLU A 512 38.87 23.29 13.13
N ILE A 513 37.95 23.12 14.07
CA ILE A 513 38.21 23.29 15.50
C ILE A 513 37.93 21.96 16.20
N GLN A 514 38.94 21.40 16.86
CA GLN A 514 38.83 20.14 17.59
C GLN A 514 39.09 20.33 19.08
N ARG A 515 38.40 19.53 19.91
CA ARG A 515 38.72 19.44 21.33
C ARG A 515 40.02 18.68 21.52
N LEU A 516 40.87 19.21 22.38
CA LEU A 516 42.05 18.50 22.82
C LEU A 516 41.70 17.55 23.96
N ASP A 517 42.34 16.38 23.96
CA ASP A 517 42.37 15.48 25.10
C ASP A 517 43.14 16.11 26.28
N ARG A 518 43.06 15.47 27.44
CA ARG A 518 43.67 16.00 28.67
C ARG A 518 45.19 16.12 28.55
N LYS A 519 45.85 15.13 27.94
CA LYS A 519 47.30 15.07 27.81
C LYS A 519 47.86 16.22 26.98
N ASN A 520 47.23 16.52 25.83
CA ASN A 520 47.66 17.63 24.99
C ASN A 520 47.42 19.00 25.66
N ARG A 521 46.31 19.16 26.40
CA ARG A 521 46.07 20.39 27.17
C ARG A 521 47.15 20.64 28.22
N GLU A 522 47.60 19.61 28.92
CA GLU A 522 48.67 19.72 29.91
C GLU A 522 49.99 20.16 29.27
N ILE A 523 50.33 19.64 28.09
CA ILE A 523 51.51 20.05 27.32
C ILE A 523 51.43 21.53 26.91
N PHE A 524 50.28 21.97 26.39
CA PHE A 524 50.12 23.36 25.95
C PHE A 524 50.04 24.34 27.12
N ASN A 525 49.52 23.91 28.27
CA ASN A 525 49.56 24.72 29.49
C ASN A 525 50.99 25.06 29.92
N VAL A 526 51.95 24.15 29.68
CA VAL A 526 53.37 24.38 29.97
C VAL A 526 54.00 25.30 28.92
N LYS A 527 53.68 25.09 27.62
CA LYS A 527 54.33 25.80 26.51
C LYS A 527 53.79 27.22 26.26
N TYR A 528 52.50 27.44 26.48
CA TYR A 528 51.78 28.67 26.09
C TYR A 528 50.96 29.31 27.22
N GLY A 529 50.97 28.74 28.43
CA GLY A 529 50.24 29.23 29.59
C GLY A 529 48.90 28.50 29.85
N LYS A 530 48.34 28.66 31.06
CA LYS A 530 47.17 27.89 31.53
C LYS A 530 45.85 28.29 30.87
N GLU A 531 44.91 27.33 30.80
CA GLU A 531 43.49 27.58 30.48
C GLU A 531 42.84 28.58 31.46
N ILE A 532 41.81 29.29 31.02
CA ILE A 532 41.06 30.26 31.82
C ILE A 532 39.62 29.76 31.88
N LEU A 533 39.30 29.06 32.97
CA LEU A 533 38.04 28.33 33.10
C LEU A 533 36.87 29.20 33.55
#